data_AF-A0A933GCA9-F1
#
_entry.id   AF-A0A933GCA9-F1
#
_cell.length_a   1.000
_cell.length_b   1.000
_cell.length_c   1.000
_cell.angle_alpha   90.00
_cell.angle_beta   90.00
_cell.angle_gamma   90.00
#
_symmetry.space_group_name_H-M   'P 1'
#
loop_
_entity.id
_entity.type
_entity.pdbx_description
1 polymer ?
#
loop_
_entity_poly.entity_id
_entity_poly.type
_entity_poly.pdbx_seq_one_letter_code
_entity_poly.pdbx_strand_id
1 'polypeptide(L)'
;MEIVEGSRRSRQEESGRDQGERPRVGHDAPPGAGDPRAGDVGSVGIDPISGYQRFTFGLLTLSEGINFIPVAMGLFGIGEVLASTEESAKRQVLKTALAGLLPTKDDWIRARGALVRGSFLGFLIGALPGGGAIIASFASYAVEKRISKHPEKFGRGAIEGVAGPEAANNAAASGAFIPLFTLGLPSNAATAMIFAALLLHGLRPGPLLFTANPDLVWGVIASMYIGNLMLLALNLPLIGIFVQMLRVPYPVLAPLIVLFCLVGAYSVNNSVVDVWVLISFGILGYFSRKLRFDAAPLILALILGPIMENSLRQSLIASRGDFSVFFGRPISAALLAAALALVLLPALRWGVGLWARRAAVGTRVALP
;
A
#
# COMPACT_ATOMS: atom_id res chain seq x y z
N MET A 1 68.21 16.51 -27.00
CA MET A 1 67.46 15.28 -27.32
C MET A 1 67.62 14.29 -26.17
N GLU A 2 67.32 14.74 -24.94
CA GLU A 2 67.58 13.98 -23.69
C GLU A 2 66.46 14.21 -22.65
N ILE A 3 65.44 15.02 -22.98
CA ILE A 3 64.32 15.36 -22.08
C ILE A 3 63.05 14.54 -22.42
N VAL A 4 63.06 13.78 -23.53
CA VAL A 4 61.91 12.97 -23.98
C VAL A 4 62.01 11.49 -23.57
N GLU A 5 63.19 11.00 -23.17
CA GLU A 5 63.38 9.59 -22.76
C GLU A 5 63.05 9.33 -21.29
N GLY A 6 63.15 10.33 -20.40
CA GLY A 6 62.81 10.20 -18.98
C GLY A 6 61.31 9.97 -18.72
N SER A 7 60.43 10.49 -19.58
CA SER A 7 58.97 10.38 -19.41
C SER A 7 58.38 9.05 -19.93
N ARG A 8 59.12 8.30 -20.77
CA ARG A 8 58.69 6.98 -21.24
C ARG A 8 59.06 5.85 -20.29
N ARG A 9 60.14 5.98 -19.51
CA ARG A 9 60.53 4.97 -18.50
C ARG A 9 59.62 4.98 -17.27
N SER A 10 59.19 6.15 -16.80
CA SER A 10 58.25 6.24 -15.66
C SER A 10 56.86 5.67 -15.98
N ARG A 11 56.44 5.68 -17.24
CA ARG A 11 55.14 5.09 -17.67
C ARG A 11 55.17 3.57 -17.84
N GLN A 12 56.35 2.96 -17.94
CA GLN A 12 56.49 1.50 -18.08
C GLN A 12 56.68 0.80 -16.72
N GLU A 13 57.18 1.50 -15.71
CA GLU A 13 57.33 0.96 -14.34
C GLU A 13 56.02 0.98 -13.52
N GLU A 14 55.08 1.89 -13.80
CA GLU A 14 53.75 1.87 -13.18
C GLU A 14 52.83 0.76 -13.74
N SER A 15 53.10 0.25 -14.96
CA SER A 15 52.28 -0.79 -15.57
C SER A 15 52.57 -2.22 -15.03
N GLY A 16 53.56 -2.37 -14.13
CA GLY A 16 54.01 -3.68 -13.64
C GLY A 16 53.74 -3.98 -12.16
N ARG A 17 53.10 -3.06 -11.40
CA ARG A 17 52.95 -3.19 -9.94
C ARG A 17 51.53 -3.41 -9.42
N ASP A 18 50.54 -3.64 -10.29
CA ASP A 18 49.15 -3.84 -9.88
C ASP A 18 48.58 -5.22 -10.27
N GLN A 19 49.42 -6.27 -10.14
CA GLN A 19 48.99 -7.67 -10.18
C GLN A 19 49.03 -8.30 -8.77
N GLY A 20 48.51 -7.58 -7.78
CA GLY A 20 48.19 -8.10 -6.45
C GLY A 20 46.69 -8.43 -6.37
N GLU A 21 46.37 -9.72 -6.36
CA GLU A 21 45.12 -10.31 -5.85
C GLU A 21 43.79 -9.61 -6.20
N ARG A 22 43.27 -9.87 -7.40
CA ARG A 22 41.81 -9.82 -7.61
C ARG A 22 41.18 -10.96 -6.81
N PRO A 23 40.18 -10.73 -5.95
CA PRO A 23 39.45 -11.82 -5.32
C PRO A 23 38.78 -12.62 -6.44
N ARG A 24 39.17 -13.88 -6.59
CA ARG A 24 38.39 -14.84 -7.38
C ARG A 24 37.01 -14.92 -6.73
N VAL A 25 36.01 -14.33 -7.34
CA VAL A 25 34.60 -14.54 -6.97
C VAL A 25 34.30 -16.00 -7.31
N GLY A 26 34.54 -16.88 -6.33
CA GLY A 26 34.23 -18.29 -6.39
C GLY A 26 32.74 -18.44 -6.61
N HIS A 27 32.39 -19.21 -7.64
CA HIS A 27 31.02 -19.62 -7.96
C HIS A 27 30.55 -20.78 -7.06
N ASP A 28 31.01 -20.79 -5.80
CA ASP A 28 30.72 -21.85 -4.85
C ASP A 28 29.78 -21.31 -3.79
N ALA A 29 28.48 -21.40 -4.10
CA ALA A 29 27.44 -21.17 -3.11
C ALA A 29 27.57 -22.22 -1.99
N PRO A 30 27.55 -21.84 -0.70
CA PRO A 30 27.48 -22.82 0.37
C PRO A 30 26.19 -23.65 0.25
N PRO A 31 26.24 -24.97 0.55
CA PRO A 31 25.08 -25.84 0.39
C PRO A 31 24.01 -25.43 1.41
N GLY A 32 22.93 -24.80 0.92
CA GLY A 32 21.82 -24.28 1.73
C GLY A 32 21.32 -22.90 1.31
N ALA A 33 22.02 -22.18 0.43
CA ALA A 33 21.49 -20.95 -0.17
C ALA A 33 20.43 -21.30 -1.21
N GLY A 34 19.16 -21.02 -0.90
CA GLY A 34 18.06 -21.11 -1.87
C GLY A 34 18.37 -20.34 -3.15
N ASP A 35 17.80 -20.80 -4.27
CA ASP A 35 18.01 -20.24 -5.61
C ASP A 35 17.94 -18.70 -5.59
N PRO A 36 19.00 -17.98 -6.04
CA PRO A 36 19.00 -16.53 -6.11
C PRO A 36 17.93 -15.97 -7.07
N ARG A 37 17.22 -16.82 -7.83
CA ARG A 37 16.11 -16.46 -8.72
C ARG A 37 14.73 -16.48 -8.06
N ALA A 38 14.60 -17.03 -6.85
CA ALA A 38 13.36 -16.99 -6.07
C ALA A 38 13.39 -15.76 -5.15
N GLY A 39 13.04 -14.59 -5.70
CA GLY A 39 12.93 -13.36 -4.93
C GLY A 39 11.71 -12.56 -5.36
N ASP A 40 11.02 -11.96 -4.37
CA ASP A 40 9.94 -11.01 -4.64
C ASP A 40 10.54 -9.68 -5.16
N VAL A 41 9.70 -8.81 -5.73
CA VAL A 41 10.11 -7.47 -6.21
C VAL A 41 10.87 -6.66 -5.14
N GLY A 42 10.62 -6.92 -3.86
CA GLY A 42 11.34 -6.30 -2.74
C GLY A 42 12.78 -6.79 -2.53
N SER A 43 13.20 -7.91 -3.12
CA SER A 43 14.55 -8.46 -2.96
C SER A 43 15.57 -7.88 -3.96
N VAL A 44 15.18 -6.89 -4.76
CA VAL A 44 16.06 -6.17 -5.69
C VAL A 44 16.95 -5.21 -4.90
N GLY A 45 18.26 -5.22 -5.16
CA GLY A 45 19.25 -4.34 -4.52
C GLY A 45 20.37 -5.07 -3.79
N ILE A 46 21.17 -4.34 -3.04
CA ILE A 46 22.22 -4.89 -2.18
C ILE A 46 21.56 -5.53 -0.94
N ASP A 47 21.84 -6.80 -0.70
CA ASP A 47 21.44 -7.49 0.53
C ASP A 47 22.22 -6.91 1.73
N PRO A 48 21.56 -6.31 2.73
CA PRO A 48 22.24 -5.69 3.87
C PRO A 48 22.96 -6.70 4.77
N ILE A 49 22.62 -8.00 4.69
CA ILE A 49 23.23 -9.04 5.52
C ILE A 49 24.47 -9.63 4.83
N SER A 50 24.41 -9.86 3.53
CA SER A 50 25.49 -10.53 2.79
C SER A 50 26.35 -9.60 1.92
N GLY A 51 25.88 -8.38 1.64
CA GLY A 51 26.55 -7.41 0.76
C GLY A 51 26.44 -7.73 -0.73
N TYR A 52 25.80 -8.83 -1.12
CA TYR A 52 25.63 -9.21 -2.53
C TYR A 52 24.53 -8.38 -3.20
N GLN A 53 24.79 -8.00 -4.46
CA GLN A 53 23.78 -7.39 -5.33
C GLN A 53 22.83 -8.47 -5.86
N ARG A 54 21.53 -8.29 -5.65
CA ARG A 54 20.47 -9.20 -6.11
C ARG A 54 19.59 -8.48 -7.13
N PHE A 55 19.36 -9.10 -8.29
CA PHE A 55 18.48 -8.59 -9.35
C PHE A 55 18.78 -7.15 -9.82
N THR A 56 20.03 -6.68 -9.72
CA THR A 56 20.43 -5.32 -10.15
C THR A 56 20.67 -5.22 -11.65
N PHE A 57 20.81 -6.35 -12.35
CA PHE A 57 21.06 -6.45 -13.79
C PHE A 57 22.20 -5.54 -14.30
N GLY A 58 23.16 -5.18 -13.44
CA GLY A 58 24.27 -4.27 -13.76
C GLY A 58 23.91 -2.78 -13.75
N LEU A 59 22.68 -2.41 -13.41
CA LEU A 59 22.24 -1.02 -13.30
C LEU A 59 22.47 -0.51 -11.87
N LEU A 60 23.28 0.55 -11.73
CA LEU A 60 23.62 1.12 -10.41
C LEU A 60 22.37 1.60 -9.65
N THR A 61 21.37 2.14 -10.34
CA THR A 61 20.10 2.55 -9.70
C THR A 61 19.35 1.38 -9.06
N LEU A 62 19.45 0.18 -9.63
CA LEU A 62 18.79 -1.00 -9.04
C LEU A 62 19.57 -1.57 -7.85
N SER A 63 20.83 -1.16 -7.63
CA SER A 63 21.61 -1.56 -6.46
C SER A 63 21.07 -0.98 -5.16
N GLU A 64 20.40 0.16 -5.22
CA GLU A 64 19.67 0.77 -4.10
C GLU A 64 18.28 0.13 -3.90
N GLY A 65 17.89 -0.77 -4.79
CA GLY A 65 16.58 -1.42 -4.84
C GLY A 65 15.56 -0.65 -5.68
N ILE A 66 14.35 -1.21 -5.76
CA ILE A 66 13.26 -0.55 -6.47
C ILE A 66 12.67 0.52 -5.56
N ASN A 67 12.75 1.79 -5.99
CA ASN A 67 12.15 2.87 -5.24
C ASN A 67 10.62 2.72 -5.23
N PHE A 68 10.06 2.82 -4.02
CA PHE A 68 8.64 2.76 -3.77
C PHE A 68 7.83 3.82 -4.53
N ILE A 69 8.35 5.04 -4.63
CA ILE A 69 7.62 6.19 -5.18
C ILE A 69 7.24 5.96 -6.66
N PRO A 70 8.17 5.60 -7.57
CA PRO A 70 7.85 5.20 -8.94
C PRO A 70 6.83 4.05 -9.05
N VAL A 71 6.93 3.04 -8.19
CA VAL A 71 6.01 1.88 -8.17
C VAL A 71 4.59 2.32 -7.84
N ALA A 72 4.42 3.11 -6.77
CA ALA A 72 3.11 3.58 -6.34
C ALA A 72 2.46 4.52 -7.38
N MET A 73 3.24 5.44 -7.95
CA MET A 73 2.77 6.32 -9.02
C MET A 73 2.43 5.56 -10.32
N GLY A 74 3.18 4.51 -10.64
CA GLY A 74 2.85 3.59 -11.73
C GLY A 74 1.51 2.90 -11.47
N LEU A 75 1.41 2.12 -10.40
CA LEU A 75 0.22 1.29 -10.09
C LEU A 75 -1.07 2.10 -9.95
N PHE A 76 -1.05 3.19 -9.18
CA PHE A 76 -2.26 3.98 -8.88
C PHE A 76 -2.45 5.20 -9.77
N GLY A 77 -1.37 5.78 -10.31
CA GLY A 77 -1.46 6.95 -11.18
C GLY A 77 -1.66 6.52 -12.64
N ILE A 78 -0.62 5.96 -13.23
CA ILE A 78 -0.63 5.56 -14.64
C ILE A 78 -1.65 4.44 -14.90
N GLY A 79 -1.69 3.41 -14.06
CA GLY A 79 -2.62 2.29 -14.20
C GLY A 79 -4.09 2.73 -14.20
N GLU A 80 -4.43 3.67 -13.30
CA GLU A 80 -5.77 4.27 -13.21
C GLU A 80 -6.12 5.07 -14.46
N VAL A 81 -5.16 5.85 -14.96
CA VAL A 81 -5.35 6.68 -16.17
C VAL A 81 -5.62 5.81 -17.39
N LEU A 82 -4.82 4.75 -17.58
CA LEU A 82 -4.99 3.81 -18.68
C LEU A 82 -6.35 3.11 -18.62
N ALA A 83 -6.76 2.64 -17.45
CA ALA A 83 -8.03 1.95 -17.28
C ALA A 83 -9.23 2.88 -17.49
N SER A 84 -9.16 4.10 -16.96
CA SER A 84 -10.21 5.11 -17.07
C SER A 84 -10.37 5.65 -18.49
N THR A 85 -9.31 5.64 -19.30
CA THR A 85 -9.36 6.02 -20.71
C THR A 85 -10.19 5.01 -21.53
N GLU A 86 -10.08 3.71 -21.22
CA GLU A 86 -10.89 2.65 -21.83
C GLU A 86 -12.36 2.72 -21.37
N GLU A 87 -12.61 3.02 -20.10
CA GLU A 87 -13.94 3.14 -19.49
C GLU A 87 -14.68 4.45 -19.83
N SER A 88 -14.23 5.23 -20.82
CA SER A 88 -14.86 6.49 -21.25
C SER A 88 -16.23 6.28 -21.94
N ALA A 89 -17.16 5.62 -21.26
CA ALA A 89 -18.58 5.54 -21.55
C ALA A 89 -19.32 6.62 -20.73
N LYS A 90 -19.78 7.65 -21.44
CA LYS A 90 -20.81 8.64 -21.05
C LYS A 90 -20.90 8.94 -19.55
N ARG A 91 -19.93 9.72 -19.02
CA ARG A 91 -20.10 10.38 -17.72
C ARG A 91 -21.20 11.44 -17.88
N GLN A 92 -22.45 11.08 -17.57
CA GLN A 92 -23.54 12.05 -17.48
C GLN A 92 -23.20 13.00 -16.34
N VAL A 93 -22.77 14.21 -16.68
CA VAL A 93 -22.63 15.29 -15.70
C VAL A 93 -24.04 15.60 -15.22
N LEU A 94 -24.39 15.09 -14.04
CA LEU A 94 -25.62 15.45 -13.35
C LEU A 94 -25.62 16.97 -13.17
N LYS A 95 -26.47 17.65 -13.95
CA LYS A 95 -26.73 19.08 -13.83
C LYS A 95 -27.62 19.31 -12.62
N THR A 96 -27.08 19.18 -11.42
CA THR A 96 -27.80 19.52 -10.20
C THR A 96 -27.36 20.91 -9.75
N ALA A 97 -28.33 21.81 -9.56
CA ALA A 97 -28.07 23.10 -8.94
C ALA A 97 -27.62 22.88 -7.49
N LEU A 98 -26.50 23.48 -7.09
CA LEU A 98 -26.03 23.48 -5.71
C LEU A 98 -26.96 24.42 -4.91
N ALA A 99 -27.90 23.85 -4.17
CA ALA A 99 -28.77 24.59 -3.25
C ALA A 99 -28.77 23.88 -1.89
N GLY A 100 -28.74 24.65 -0.79
CA GLY A 100 -28.82 24.10 0.57
C GLY A 100 -27.56 23.36 1.02
N LEU A 101 -26.37 23.97 0.89
CA LEU A 101 -25.09 23.37 1.29
C LEU A 101 -24.96 23.11 2.79
N LEU A 102 -25.72 23.84 3.61
CA LEU A 102 -25.72 23.69 5.05
C LEU A 102 -26.88 22.80 5.52
N PRO A 103 -26.61 21.78 6.34
CA PRO A 103 -27.66 20.94 6.91
C PRO A 103 -28.60 21.76 7.81
N THR A 104 -29.89 21.45 7.73
CA THR A 104 -30.91 22.03 8.61
C THR A 104 -30.84 21.43 10.02
N LYS A 105 -31.51 22.05 11.00
CA LYS A 105 -31.57 21.52 12.37
C LYS A 105 -32.20 20.12 12.43
N ASP A 106 -33.20 19.86 11.59
CA ASP A 106 -33.85 18.55 11.52
C ASP A 106 -32.91 17.49 10.93
N ASP A 107 -32.07 17.88 9.96
CA ASP A 107 -31.05 17.00 9.39
C ASP A 107 -30.04 16.56 10.46
N TRP A 108 -29.62 17.48 11.32
CA TRP A 108 -28.73 17.18 12.45
C TRP A 108 -29.35 16.20 13.45
N ILE A 109 -30.61 16.42 13.83
CA ILE A 109 -31.31 15.55 14.78
C ILE A 109 -31.46 14.14 14.23
N ARG A 110 -31.72 14.01 12.93
CA ARG A 110 -31.80 12.72 12.23
C ARG A 110 -30.44 12.05 12.07
N ALA A 111 -29.41 12.83 11.74
CA ALA A 111 -28.06 12.33 11.49
C ALA A 111 -27.32 11.89 12.76
N ARG A 112 -27.57 12.51 13.93
CA ARG A 112 -26.75 12.31 15.15
C ARG A 112 -26.53 10.84 15.53
N GLY A 113 -27.56 10.00 15.41
CA GLY A 113 -27.46 8.58 15.73
C GLY A 113 -26.59 7.82 14.74
N ALA A 114 -26.75 8.12 13.46
CA ALA A 114 -25.96 7.53 12.38
C ALA A 114 -24.50 7.99 12.45
N LEU A 115 -24.25 9.26 12.80
CA LEU A 115 -22.89 9.80 12.99
C LEU A 115 -22.14 9.03 14.08
N VAL A 116 -22.74 8.83 15.25
CA VAL A 116 -22.07 8.13 16.37
C VAL A 116 -21.81 6.66 16.04
N ARG A 117 -22.83 5.94 15.53
CA ARG A 117 -22.68 4.53 15.14
C ARG A 117 -21.68 4.35 14.01
N GLY A 118 -21.76 5.21 12.99
CA GLY A 118 -20.85 5.25 11.86
C GLY A 118 -19.41 5.48 12.31
N SER A 119 -19.16 6.49 13.14
CA SER A 119 -17.82 6.77 13.68
C SER A 119 -17.27 5.60 14.49
N PHE A 120 -18.07 5.00 15.37
CA PHE A 120 -17.60 3.87 16.18
C PHE A 120 -17.28 2.64 15.31
N LEU A 121 -18.19 2.28 14.40
CA LEU A 121 -18.01 1.17 13.48
C LEU A 121 -16.80 1.40 12.55
N GLY A 122 -16.69 2.62 12.01
CA GLY A 122 -15.59 3.02 11.14
C GLY A 122 -14.25 2.97 11.85
N PHE A 123 -14.17 3.49 13.07
CA PHE A 123 -12.97 3.41 13.90
C PHE A 123 -12.51 1.96 14.12
N LEU A 124 -13.42 1.07 14.52
CA LEU A 124 -13.11 -0.34 14.75
C LEU A 124 -12.66 -1.04 13.47
N ILE A 125 -13.33 -0.81 12.35
CA ILE A 125 -12.96 -1.40 11.05
C ILE A 125 -11.60 -0.84 10.58
N GLY A 126 -11.37 0.46 10.72
CA GLY A 126 -10.12 1.10 10.32
C GLY A 126 -8.91 0.66 11.15
N ALA A 127 -9.11 0.34 12.43
CA ALA A 127 -8.06 -0.22 13.28
C ALA A 127 -7.65 -1.64 12.86
N LEU A 128 -8.50 -2.36 12.13
CA LEU A 128 -8.18 -3.70 11.61
C LEU A 128 -7.31 -3.60 10.35
N PRO A 129 -6.16 -4.31 10.29
CA PRO A 129 -5.38 -4.43 9.06
C PRO A 129 -6.21 -5.02 7.91
N GLY A 130 -6.15 -4.41 6.73
CA GLY A 130 -6.99 -4.79 5.58
C GLY A 130 -8.42 -4.24 5.63
N GLY A 131 -8.83 -3.62 6.74
CA GLY A 131 -10.09 -2.88 6.87
C GLY A 131 -10.02 -1.56 6.11
N GLY A 132 -10.53 -1.55 4.88
CA GLY A 132 -10.60 -0.34 4.06
C GLY A 132 -11.71 0.62 4.52
N ALA A 133 -11.49 1.93 4.31
CA ALA A 133 -12.50 2.97 4.43
C ALA A 133 -13.82 2.62 3.69
N ILE A 134 -13.69 2.01 2.51
CA ILE A 134 -14.82 1.56 1.70
C ILE A 134 -15.66 0.51 2.43
N ILE A 135 -15.01 -0.48 3.06
CA ILE A 135 -15.70 -1.53 3.83
C ILE A 135 -16.43 -0.91 5.03
N ALA A 136 -15.79 0.05 5.71
CA ALA A 136 -16.41 0.78 6.81
C ALA A 136 -17.67 1.53 6.38
N SER A 137 -17.62 2.27 5.26
CA SER A 137 -18.78 2.98 4.72
C SER A 137 -19.91 2.04 4.30
N PHE A 138 -19.61 0.93 3.62
CA PHE A 138 -20.63 -0.05 3.24
C PHE A 138 -21.23 -0.78 4.45
N ALA A 139 -20.41 -1.14 5.43
CA ALA A 139 -20.88 -1.75 6.67
C ALA A 139 -21.80 -0.79 7.43
N SER A 140 -21.41 0.48 7.54
CA SER A 140 -22.23 1.54 8.16
C SER A 140 -23.55 1.73 7.40
N TYR A 141 -23.51 1.78 6.07
CA TYR A 141 -24.72 1.88 5.24
C TYR A 141 -25.68 0.71 5.48
N ALA A 142 -25.15 -0.53 5.52
CA ALA A 142 -25.95 -1.72 5.75
C ALA A 142 -26.57 -1.74 7.16
N VAL A 143 -25.81 -1.32 8.18
CA VAL A 143 -26.30 -1.19 9.55
C VAL A 143 -27.39 -0.12 9.66
N GLU A 144 -27.17 1.06 9.08
CA GLU A 144 -28.15 2.15 9.09
C GLU A 144 -29.43 1.77 8.35
N LYS A 145 -29.32 1.09 7.21
CA LYS A 145 -30.50 0.58 6.49
C LYS A 145 -31.28 -0.44 7.31
N ARG A 146 -30.60 -1.30 8.07
CA ARG A 146 -31.24 -2.35 8.89
C ARG A 146 -31.91 -1.79 10.14
N ILE A 147 -31.35 -0.75 10.75
CA ILE A 147 -31.87 -0.13 11.97
C ILE A 147 -32.96 0.92 11.66
N SER A 148 -32.92 1.52 10.46
CA SER A 148 -33.86 2.57 10.09
C SER A 148 -35.31 2.09 10.11
N LYS A 149 -36.19 2.95 10.63
CA LYS A 149 -37.65 2.80 10.54
C LYS A 149 -38.17 2.99 9.10
N HIS A 150 -37.36 3.58 8.23
CA HIS A 150 -37.70 3.91 6.84
C HIS A 150 -36.62 3.39 5.86
N PRO A 151 -36.41 2.06 5.76
CA PRO A 151 -35.41 1.48 4.87
C PRO A 151 -35.66 1.80 3.38
N GLU A 152 -36.90 2.12 3.00
CA GLU A 152 -37.31 2.50 1.64
C GLU A 152 -36.72 3.84 1.16
N LYS A 153 -36.28 4.70 2.08
CA LYS A 153 -35.65 6.00 1.75
C LYS A 153 -34.16 5.86 1.40
N PHE A 154 -33.53 4.72 1.70
CA PHE A 154 -32.13 4.47 1.39
C PHE A 154 -31.94 4.30 -0.12
N GLY A 155 -31.00 5.07 -0.69
CA GLY A 155 -30.82 5.19 -2.14
C GLY A 155 -31.65 6.30 -2.80
N ARG A 156 -32.53 6.97 -2.03
CA ARG A 156 -33.32 8.14 -2.45
C ARG A 156 -32.95 9.42 -1.70
N GLY A 157 -31.77 9.45 -1.06
CA GLY A 157 -31.28 10.62 -0.31
C GLY A 157 -31.63 10.64 1.18
N ALA A 158 -31.82 9.48 1.82
CA ALA A 158 -31.90 9.43 3.29
C ALA A 158 -30.62 9.97 3.94
N ILE A 159 -30.76 10.94 4.84
CA ILE A 159 -29.64 11.62 5.52
C ILE A 159 -28.80 10.63 6.32
N GLU A 160 -29.46 9.70 6.99
CA GLU A 160 -28.83 8.63 7.78
C GLU A 160 -27.96 7.73 6.88
N GLY A 161 -28.41 7.51 5.64
CA GLY A 161 -27.71 6.74 4.61
C GLY A 161 -26.52 7.45 3.97
N VAL A 162 -26.26 8.72 4.31
CA VAL A 162 -25.06 9.47 3.90
C VAL A 162 -24.20 9.79 5.12
N ALA A 163 -24.79 10.35 6.17
CA ALA A 163 -24.08 10.76 7.38
C ALA A 163 -23.35 9.60 8.08
N GLY A 164 -23.99 8.43 8.21
CA GLY A 164 -23.36 7.25 8.83
C GLY A 164 -22.17 6.72 8.02
N PRO A 165 -22.31 6.46 6.71
CA PRO A 165 -21.19 6.03 5.86
C PRO A 165 -20.03 7.02 5.76
N GLU A 166 -20.31 8.32 5.71
CA GLU A 166 -19.27 9.36 5.70
C GLU A 166 -18.55 9.47 7.05
N ALA A 167 -19.29 9.39 8.17
CA ALA A 167 -18.67 9.32 9.50
C ALA A 167 -17.78 8.07 9.65
N ALA A 168 -18.24 6.93 9.13
CA ALA A 168 -17.48 5.69 9.15
C ALA A 168 -16.21 5.77 8.28
N ASN A 169 -16.29 6.37 7.10
CA ASN A 169 -15.14 6.63 6.24
C ASN A 169 -14.06 7.43 6.98
N ASN A 170 -14.46 8.57 7.55
CA ASN A 170 -13.52 9.49 8.18
C ASN A 170 -12.91 8.90 9.47
N ALA A 171 -13.72 8.19 10.26
CA ALA A 171 -13.24 7.48 11.44
C ALA A 171 -12.30 6.32 11.08
N ALA A 172 -12.58 5.57 10.00
CA ALA A 172 -11.72 4.49 9.53
C ALA A 172 -10.37 5.01 9.03
N ALA A 173 -10.36 6.13 8.30
CA ALA A 173 -9.13 6.78 7.84
C ALA A 173 -8.22 7.18 9.01
N SER A 174 -8.81 7.70 10.10
CA SER A 174 -8.06 8.04 11.31
C SER A 174 -7.63 6.80 12.09
N GLY A 175 -8.52 5.80 12.23
CA GLY A 175 -8.24 4.54 12.93
C GLY A 175 -7.12 3.73 12.28
N ALA A 176 -6.96 3.83 10.96
CA ALA A 176 -5.90 3.17 10.20
C ALA A 176 -4.47 3.56 10.63
N PHE A 177 -4.31 4.71 11.30
CA PHE A 177 -3.01 5.13 11.83
C PHE A 177 -2.61 4.41 13.12
N ILE A 178 -3.56 3.79 13.84
CA ILE A 178 -3.26 3.05 15.07
C ILE A 178 -2.30 1.89 14.79
N PRO A 179 -2.62 0.90 13.93
CA PRO A 179 -1.70 -0.20 13.65
C PRO A 179 -0.41 0.29 12.98
N LEU A 180 -0.49 1.35 12.18
CA LEU A 180 0.68 1.96 11.55
C LEU A 180 1.68 2.48 12.60
N PHE A 181 1.26 3.34 13.52
CA PHE A 181 2.17 3.94 14.50
C PHE A 181 2.53 3.00 15.64
N THR A 182 1.60 2.15 16.08
CA THR A 182 1.83 1.27 17.24
C THR A 182 2.54 -0.02 16.87
N LEU A 183 2.25 -0.62 15.71
CA LEU A 183 2.81 -1.92 15.30
C LEU A 183 3.76 -1.80 14.11
N GLY A 184 3.81 -0.66 13.43
CA GLY A 184 4.54 -0.55 12.17
C GLY A 184 3.88 -1.30 11.02
N LEU A 185 2.57 -1.56 11.12
CA LEU A 185 1.82 -2.34 10.15
C LEU A 185 0.81 -1.45 9.42
N PRO A 186 1.04 -1.13 8.14
CA PRO A 186 0.08 -0.39 7.34
C PRO A 186 -1.17 -1.25 7.07
N SER A 187 -2.35 -0.65 7.20
CA SER A 187 -3.63 -1.35 7.06
C SER A 187 -4.20 -1.29 5.64
N ASN A 188 -3.73 -0.37 4.80
CA ASN A 188 -4.17 -0.17 3.42
C ASN A 188 -3.09 0.55 2.59
N ALA A 189 -3.33 0.73 1.28
CA ALA A 189 -2.39 1.39 0.38
C ALA A 189 -1.98 2.80 0.81
N ALA A 190 -2.92 3.60 1.32
CA ALA A 190 -2.63 4.98 1.73
C ALA A 190 -1.70 5.03 2.95
N THR A 191 -1.99 4.23 3.97
CA THR A 191 -1.11 4.10 5.15
C THR A 191 0.22 3.44 4.82
N ALA A 192 0.27 2.56 3.81
CA ALA A 192 1.52 1.99 3.30
C ALA A 192 2.41 3.07 2.65
N MET A 193 1.83 4.01 1.89
CA MET A 193 2.57 5.16 1.36
C MET A 193 3.13 6.03 2.49
N ILE A 194 2.35 6.27 3.55
CA ILE A 194 2.83 7.02 4.72
C ILE A 194 3.94 6.26 5.44
N PHE A 195 3.80 4.94 5.62
CA PHE A 195 4.84 4.09 6.21
C PHE A 195 6.15 4.19 5.43
N ALA A 196 6.09 4.08 4.10
CA ALA A 196 7.27 4.23 3.24
C ALA A 196 7.89 5.63 3.36
N ALA A 197 7.07 6.70 3.38
CA ALA A 197 7.57 8.05 3.57
C ALA A 197 8.27 8.24 4.92
N LEU A 198 7.71 7.68 6.00
CA LEU A 198 8.33 7.71 7.33
C LEU A 198 9.69 6.99 7.31
N LEU A 199 9.77 5.81 6.69
CA LEU A 199 11.03 5.07 6.55
C LEU A 199 12.08 5.85 5.73
N LEU A 200 11.67 6.52 4.65
CA LEU A 200 12.56 7.38 3.86
C LEU A 200 13.14 8.55 4.69
N HIS A 201 12.37 9.06 5.64
CA HIS A 201 12.82 10.07 6.60
C HIS A 201 13.55 9.48 7.83
N GLY A 202 13.86 8.17 7.82
CA GLY A 202 14.54 7.49 8.92
C GLY A 202 13.67 7.24 10.15
N LEU A 203 12.36 7.50 10.07
CA LEU A 203 11.41 7.27 11.14
C LEU A 203 10.89 5.83 11.03
N ARG A 204 11.05 5.04 12.10
CA ARG A 204 10.57 3.67 12.16
C ARG A 204 9.30 3.59 12.99
N PRO A 205 8.12 3.39 12.38
CA PRO A 205 6.87 3.26 13.11
C PRO A 205 6.88 2.01 14.01
N GLY A 206 6.20 2.11 15.15
CA GLY A 206 6.22 1.11 16.22
C GLY A 206 6.24 1.78 17.61
N PRO A 207 6.23 1.00 18.70
CA PRO A 207 6.12 1.54 20.05
C PRO A 207 7.26 2.50 20.41
N LEU A 208 8.45 2.25 19.84
CA LEU A 208 9.64 3.09 20.03
C LEU A 208 9.51 4.48 19.41
N LEU A 209 8.64 4.67 18.40
CA LEU A 209 8.43 5.98 17.79
C LEU A 209 7.86 6.99 18.80
N PHE A 210 6.98 6.54 19.69
CA PHE A 210 6.37 7.37 20.73
C PHE A 210 7.40 7.87 21.77
N THR A 211 8.46 7.10 22.01
CA THR A 211 9.52 7.48 22.94
C THR A 211 10.66 8.23 22.26
N ALA A 212 11.00 7.86 21.03
CA ALA A 212 12.13 8.44 20.30
C ALA A 212 11.76 9.77 19.61
N ASN A 213 10.52 9.91 19.15
CA ASN A 213 10.03 11.10 18.45
C ASN A 213 8.63 11.51 18.95
N PRO A 214 8.47 11.83 20.26
CA PRO A 214 7.18 12.15 20.85
C PRO A 214 6.54 13.39 20.19
N ASP A 215 7.33 14.41 19.90
CA ASP A 215 6.85 15.66 19.29
C ASP A 215 6.24 15.41 17.91
N LEU A 216 6.83 14.51 17.12
CA LEU A 216 6.30 14.14 15.81
C LEU A 216 4.98 13.38 15.95
N VAL A 217 4.91 12.40 16.85
CA VAL A 217 3.70 11.59 17.03
C VAL A 217 2.54 12.44 17.53
N TRP A 218 2.75 13.21 18.59
CA TRP A 218 1.74 14.12 19.12
C TRP A 218 1.42 15.26 18.15
N GLY A 219 2.41 15.73 17.40
CA GLY A 219 2.23 16.69 16.31
C GLY A 219 1.31 16.16 15.21
N VAL A 220 1.50 14.91 14.77
CA VAL A 220 0.62 14.26 13.80
C VAL A 220 -0.79 14.10 14.36
N ILE A 221 -0.93 13.59 15.59
CA ILE A 221 -2.24 13.43 16.25
C ILE A 221 -2.96 14.79 16.36
N ALA A 222 -2.28 15.83 16.84
CA ALA A 222 -2.82 17.18 16.90
C ALA A 222 -3.20 17.72 15.52
N SER A 223 -2.37 17.48 14.50
CA SER A 223 -2.66 17.87 13.11
C SER A 223 -3.86 17.13 12.53
N MET A 224 -4.21 15.94 13.02
CA MET A 224 -5.43 15.25 12.57
C MET A 224 -6.68 15.98 13.08
N TYR A 225 -6.67 16.49 14.32
CA TYR A 225 -7.77 17.31 14.83
C TYR A 225 -7.88 18.65 14.08
N ILE A 226 -6.76 19.38 13.99
CA ILE A 226 -6.71 20.67 13.30
C ILE A 226 -7.04 20.49 11.81
N GLY A 227 -6.48 19.46 11.20
CA GLY A 227 -6.69 19.09 9.80
C GLY A 227 -8.14 18.78 9.49
N ASN A 228 -8.87 18.11 10.38
CA ASN A 228 -10.31 17.89 10.20
C ASN A 228 -11.13 19.20 10.27
N LEU A 229 -10.76 20.11 11.18
CA LEU A 229 -11.38 21.44 11.24
C LEU A 229 -11.09 22.26 9.97
N MET A 230 -9.84 22.25 9.52
CA MET A 230 -9.43 22.87 8.26
C MET A 230 -10.13 22.22 7.06
N LEU A 231 -10.28 20.90 7.05
CA LEU A 231 -10.96 20.16 5.99
C LEU A 231 -12.40 20.63 5.86
N LEU A 232 -13.12 20.81 6.98
CA LEU A 232 -14.47 21.38 6.98
C LEU A 232 -14.47 22.83 6.47
N ALA A 233 -13.58 23.67 7.00
CA ALA A 233 -13.48 25.08 6.64
C ALA A 233 -13.13 25.31 5.16
N LEU A 234 -12.33 24.41 4.57
CA LEU A 234 -11.95 24.47 3.16
C LEU A 234 -13.00 23.80 2.26
N ASN A 235 -13.52 22.63 2.61
CA ASN A 235 -14.45 21.90 1.72
C ASN A 235 -15.75 22.66 1.48
N LEU A 236 -16.29 23.33 2.50
CA LEU A 236 -17.58 24.03 2.39
C LEU A 236 -17.57 25.16 1.32
N PRO A 237 -16.58 26.08 1.27
CA PRO A 237 -16.47 27.07 0.20
C PRO A 237 -15.94 26.49 -1.12
N LEU A 238 -15.03 25.50 -1.08
CA LEU A 238 -14.42 24.93 -2.29
C LEU A 238 -15.32 23.93 -3.03
N ILE A 239 -16.46 23.51 -2.47
CA ILE A 239 -17.35 22.54 -3.10
C ILE A 239 -17.77 22.95 -4.52
N GLY A 240 -17.97 24.24 -4.77
CA GLY A 240 -18.28 24.76 -6.11
C GLY A 240 -17.15 24.49 -7.11
N ILE A 241 -15.89 24.66 -6.68
CA ILE A 241 -14.70 24.36 -7.49
C ILE A 241 -14.57 22.85 -7.72
N PHE A 242 -14.78 22.03 -6.69
CA PHE A 242 -14.72 20.57 -6.83
C PHE A 242 -15.78 20.03 -7.80
N VAL A 243 -17.00 20.56 -7.74
CA VAL A 243 -18.07 20.23 -8.70
C VAL A 243 -17.73 20.71 -10.10
N GLN A 244 -17.07 21.87 -10.24
CA GLN A 244 -16.60 22.34 -11.54
C GLN A 244 -15.44 21.50 -12.09
N MET A 245 -14.59 20.94 -11.22
CA MET A 245 -13.52 20.02 -11.60
C MET A 245 -14.06 18.74 -12.24
N LEU A 246 -15.25 18.28 -11.82
CA LEU A 246 -15.95 17.15 -12.48
C LEU A 246 -16.35 17.46 -13.94
N ARG A 247 -16.35 18.74 -14.34
CA ARG A 247 -16.61 19.16 -15.73
C ARG A 247 -15.35 19.20 -16.58
N VAL A 248 -14.16 19.10 -15.99
CA VAL A 248 -12.91 19.07 -16.76
C VAL A 248 -12.91 17.80 -17.61
N PRO A 249 -12.75 17.93 -18.93
CA PRO A 249 -12.78 16.78 -19.83
C PRO A 249 -11.63 15.84 -19.48
N TYR A 250 -11.95 14.57 -19.29
CA TYR A 250 -10.98 13.52 -18.99
C TYR A 250 -9.79 13.47 -19.97
N PRO A 251 -9.97 13.70 -21.29
CA PRO A 251 -8.87 13.80 -22.25
C PRO A 251 -7.81 14.87 -21.95
N VAL A 252 -8.12 15.88 -21.15
CA VAL A 252 -7.14 16.91 -20.72
C VAL A 252 -6.49 16.50 -19.40
N LEU A 253 -7.27 15.90 -18.50
CA LEU A 253 -6.80 15.49 -17.17
C LEU A 253 -5.80 14.33 -17.25
N ALA A 254 -6.06 13.34 -18.12
CA ALA A 254 -5.21 12.16 -18.26
C ALA A 254 -3.75 12.48 -18.66
N PRO A 255 -3.47 13.28 -19.71
CA PRO A 255 -2.10 13.66 -20.07
C PRO A 255 -1.38 14.44 -18.96
N LEU A 256 -2.09 15.31 -18.22
CA LEU A 256 -1.51 16.06 -17.11
C LEU A 256 -1.07 15.14 -15.96
N ILE A 257 -1.91 14.15 -15.61
CA ILE A 257 -1.55 13.15 -14.59
C ILE A 257 -0.30 12.37 -15.03
N VAL A 258 -0.27 11.89 -16.28
CA VAL A 258 0.88 11.16 -16.82
C VAL A 258 2.15 12.02 -16.78
N LEU A 259 2.06 13.30 -17.18
CA LEU A 259 3.18 14.23 -17.12
C LEU A 259 3.70 14.40 -15.70
N PHE A 260 2.82 14.65 -14.72
CA PHE A 260 3.22 14.81 -13.33
C PHE A 260 3.81 13.53 -12.73
N CYS A 261 3.28 12.36 -13.10
CA CYS A 261 3.84 11.06 -12.70
C CYS A 261 5.25 10.87 -13.27
N LEU A 262 5.48 11.16 -14.56
CA LEU A 262 6.79 11.04 -15.20
C LEU A 262 7.82 12.00 -14.60
N VAL A 263 7.46 13.28 -14.44
CA VAL A 263 8.32 14.28 -13.81
C VAL A 263 8.56 13.94 -12.34
N GLY A 264 7.53 13.50 -11.63
CA GLY A 264 7.61 13.07 -10.23
C GLY A 264 8.58 11.91 -10.04
N ALA A 265 8.48 10.85 -10.84
CA ALA A 265 9.39 9.70 -10.75
C ALA A 265 10.84 10.10 -11.05
N TYR A 266 11.05 10.92 -12.09
CA TYR A 266 12.39 11.38 -12.42
C TYR A 266 12.99 12.28 -11.33
N SER A 267 12.19 13.16 -10.73
CA SER A 267 12.65 14.16 -9.75
C SER A 267 13.20 13.56 -8.46
N VAL A 268 12.75 12.36 -8.05
CA VAL A 268 13.18 11.75 -6.78
C VAL A 268 14.68 11.46 -6.77
N ASN A 269 15.18 10.78 -7.81
CA ASN A 269 16.58 10.32 -7.89
C ASN A 269 17.33 10.82 -9.13
N ASN A 270 16.73 11.71 -9.95
CA ASN A 270 17.25 12.07 -11.27
C ASN A 270 17.57 10.85 -12.16
N SER A 271 16.77 9.77 -12.05
CA SER A 271 17.02 8.51 -12.74
C SER A 271 15.97 8.21 -13.80
N VAL A 272 16.44 7.87 -15.01
CA VAL A 272 15.59 7.36 -16.09
C VAL A 272 15.09 5.94 -15.78
N VAL A 273 15.83 5.17 -14.97
CA VAL A 273 15.39 3.82 -14.56
C VAL A 273 14.10 3.90 -13.76
N ASP A 274 13.96 4.89 -12.88
CA ASP A 274 12.73 5.12 -12.11
C ASP A 274 11.53 5.42 -13.01
N VAL A 275 11.75 6.12 -14.13
CA VAL A 275 10.70 6.34 -15.14
C VAL A 275 10.29 5.03 -15.80
N TRP A 276 11.23 4.14 -16.14
CA TRP A 276 10.93 2.83 -16.68
C TRP A 276 10.19 1.92 -15.69
N VAL A 277 10.58 1.96 -14.41
CA VAL A 277 9.87 1.29 -13.31
C VAL A 277 8.43 1.80 -13.25
N LEU A 278 8.23 3.12 -13.24
CA LEU A 278 6.89 3.72 -13.23
C LEU A 278 6.03 3.27 -14.41
N ILE A 279 6.57 3.26 -15.63
CA ILE A 279 5.84 2.81 -16.82
C ILE A 279 5.47 1.32 -16.70
N SER A 280 6.41 0.48 -16.28
CA SER A 280 6.22 -0.96 -16.13
C SER A 280 5.15 -1.28 -15.09
N PHE A 281 5.19 -0.62 -13.94
CA PHE A 281 4.17 -0.74 -12.89
C PHE A 281 2.85 -0.07 -13.26
N GLY A 282 2.87 0.93 -14.14
CA GLY A 282 1.66 1.50 -14.75
C GLY A 282 0.90 0.50 -15.62
N ILE A 283 1.63 -0.24 -16.45
CA ILE A 283 1.07 -1.33 -17.24
C ILE A 283 0.53 -2.44 -16.32
N LEU A 284 1.30 -2.81 -15.29
CA LEU A 284 0.85 -3.81 -14.30
C LEU A 284 -0.42 -3.34 -13.56
N GLY A 285 -0.50 -2.05 -13.21
CA GLY A 285 -1.67 -1.44 -12.56
C GLY A 285 -2.90 -1.48 -13.45
N TYR A 286 -2.73 -1.18 -14.74
CA TYR A 286 -3.80 -1.31 -15.74
C TYR A 286 -4.35 -2.75 -15.82
N PHE A 287 -3.46 -3.75 -15.91
CA PHE A 287 -3.89 -5.15 -15.92
C PHE A 287 -4.51 -5.59 -14.60
N SER A 288 -3.96 -5.14 -13.46
CA SER A 288 -4.51 -5.46 -12.13
C SER A 288 -5.95 -4.97 -12.03
N ARG A 289 -6.22 -3.73 -12.46
CA ARG A 289 -7.58 -3.18 -12.50
C ARG A 289 -8.50 -3.95 -13.45
N LYS A 290 -8.02 -4.29 -14.65
CA LYS A 290 -8.80 -5.07 -15.64
C LYS A 290 -9.17 -6.46 -15.15
N LEU A 291 -8.26 -7.10 -14.42
CA LEU A 291 -8.45 -8.42 -13.82
C LEU A 291 -9.14 -8.37 -12.45
N ARG A 292 -9.50 -7.18 -11.96
CA ARG A 292 -10.10 -6.93 -10.63
C ARG A 292 -9.21 -7.39 -9.47
N PHE A 293 -7.90 -7.37 -9.65
CA PHE A 293 -6.94 -7.51 -8.58
C PHE A 293 -6.77 -6.17 -7.85
N ASP A 294 -6.75 -6.23 -6.52
CA ASP A 294 -6.39 -5.09 -5.70
C ASP A 294 -4.87 -4.86 -5.81
N ALA A 295 -4.46 -3.63 -6.11
CA ALA A 295 -3.05 -3.26 -6.18
C ALA A 295 -2.46 -2.95 -4.79
N ALA A 296 -3.30 -2.74 -3.77
CA ALA A 296 -2.84 -2.45 -2.41
C ALA A 296 -1.97 -3.55 -1.79
N PRO A 297 -2.30 -4.86 -1.90
CA PRO A 297 -1.45 -5.95 -1.41
C PRO A 297 -0.06 -5.98 -2.04
N LEU A 298 0.08 -5.61 -3.31
CA LEU A 298 1.37 -5.58 -4.00
C LEU A 298 2.32 -4.53 -3.40
N ILE A 299 1.79 -3.35 -3.13
CA ILE A 299 2.53 -2.25 -2.47
C ILE A 299 2.89 -2.64 -1.04
N LEU A 300 1.95 -3.27 -0.33
CA LEU A 300 2.19 -3.77 1.01
C LEU A 300 3.31 -4.84 1.03
N ALA A 301 3.31 -5.75 0.05
CA ALA A 301 4.35 -6.77 -0.10
C ALA A 301 5.71 -6.16 -0.45
N LEU A 302 5.76 -5.13 -1.31
CA LEU A 302 7.01 -4.45 -1.67
C LEU A 302 7.69 -3.83 -0.44
N ILE A 303 6.91 -3.26 0.47
CA ILE A 303 7.46 -2.61 1.65
C ILE A 303 7.73 -3.62 2.78
N LEU A 304 6.78 -4.52 3.07
CA LEU A 304 6.91 -5.48 4.17
C LEU A 304 7.83 -6.64 3.84
N GLY A 305 7.96 -7.03 2.57
CA GLY A 305 8.78 -8.16 2.12
C GLY A 305 10.24 -8.06 2.59
N PRO A 306 10.96 -6.95 2.32
CA PRO A 306 12.34 -6.78 2.79
C PRO A 306 12.46 -6.78 4.30
N ILE A 307 11.49 -6.20 5.01
CA ILE A 307 11.46 -6.15 6.48
C ILE A 307 11.28 -7.57 7.04
N MET A 308 10.36 -8.33 6.45
CA MET A 308 10.10 -9.72 6.81
C MET A 308 11.31 -10.60 6.50
N GLU A 309 11.90 -10.50 5.31
CA GLU A 309 13.08 -11.27 4.91
C GLU A 309 14.25 -11.00 5.86
N ASN A 310 14.53 -9.73 6.17
CA ASN A 310 15.59 -9.35 7.09
C ASN A 310 15.32 -9.88 8.51
N SER A 311 14.10 -9.76 9.00
CA SER A 311 13.72 -10.25 10.34
C SER A 311 13.81 -11.77 10.44
N LEU A 312 13.40 -12.48 9.38
CA LEU A 312 13.51 -13.94 9.28
C LEU A 312 14.98 -14.38 9.28
N ARG A 313 15.80 -13.76 8.42
CA ARG A 313 17.24 -14.06 8.33
C ARG A 313 17.96 -13.76 9.63
N GLN A 314 17.69 -12.62 10.27
CA GLN A 314 18.28 -12.29 11.57
C GLN A 314 17.93 -13.33 12.64
N SER A 315 16.67 -13.79 12.66
CA SER A 315 16.21 -14.82 13.59
C SER A 315 16.92 -16.16 13.35
N LEU A 316 17.09 -16.55 12.08
CA LEU A 316 17.80 -17.78 11.70
C LEU A 316 19.29 -17.70 11.97
N ILE A 317 19.94 -16.55 11.73
CA ILE A 317 21.34 -16.34 12.09
C ILE A 317 21.52 -16.47 13.60
N ALA A 318 20.63 -15.86 14.40
CA ALA A 318 20.66 -15.97 15.86
C ALA A 318 20.42 -17.42 16.34
N SER A 319 19.64 -18.21 15.60
CA SER A 319 19.38 -19.63 15.89
C SER A 319 20.38 -20.60 15.26
N ARG A 320 21.42 -20.11 14.58
CA ARG A 320 22.39 -20.93 13.81
C ARG A 320 21.72 -21.80 12.72
N GLY A 321 20.65 -21.29 12.13
CA GLY A 321 19.91 -21.95 11.03
C GLY A 321 18.76 -22.85 11.50
N ASP A 322 18.49 -22.94 12.79
CA ASP A 322 17.41 -23.78 13.31
C ASP A 322 16.05 -23.07 13.22
N PHE A 323 15.12 -23.64 12.45
CA PHE A 323 13.73 -23.18 12.31
C PHE A 323 12.86 -23.53 13.53
N SER A 324 13.33 -24.39 14.44
CA SER A 324 12.61 -24.72 15.68
C SER A 324 12.37 -23.50 16.58
N VAL A 325 13.19 -22.45 16.43
CA VAL A 325 13.08 -21.20 17.20
C VAL A 325 11.73 -20.50 17.02
N PHE A 326 11.08 -20.68 15.87
CA PHE A 326 9.75 -20.13 15.62
C PHE A 326 8.66 -20.82 16.46
N PHE A 327 8.86 -22.08 16.84
CA PHE A 327 7.95 -22.87 17.67
C PHE A 327 8.36 -22.87 19.15
N GLY A 328 9.65 -22.66 19.45
CA GLY A 328 10.16 -22.62 20.81
C GLY A 328 9.74 -21.38 21.62
N ARG A 329 9.31 -20.30 20.94
CA ARG A 329 8.79 -19.09 21.60
C ARG A 329 7.25 -19.08 21.58
N PRO A 330 6.57 -19.00 22.75
CA PRO A 330 5.12 -19.13 22.83
C PRO A 330 4.36 -18.07 22.02
N ILE A 331 4.88 -16.83 21.98
CA ILE A 331 4.27 -15.73 21.21
C ILE A 331 4.40 -15.99 19.70
N SER A 332 5.58 -16.39 19.23
CA SER A 332 5.82 -16.71 17.82
C SER A 332 4.96 -17.90 17.37
N ALA A 333 4.92 -18.96 18.17
CA ALA A 333 4.10 -20.14 17.90
C ALA A 333 2.60 -19.80 17.83
N ALA A 334 2.11 -18.98 18.77
CA ALA A 334 0.71 -18.55 18.77
C ALA A 334 0.36 -17.70 17.54
N LEU A 335 1.24 -16.76 17.14
CA LEU A 335 1.05 -15.93 15.95
C LEU A 335 1.09 -16.76 14.66
N LEU A 336 2.02 -17.73 14.55
CA LEU A 336 2.10 -18.64 13.40
C LEU A 336 0.88 -19.55 13.32
N ALA A 337 0.42 -20.08 14.45
CA ALA A 337 -0.81 -20.89 14.50
C ALA A 337 -2.04 -20.05 14.11
N ALA A 338 -2.14 -18.80 14.58
CA ALA A 338 -3.21 -17.89 14.20
C ALA A 338 -3.17 -17.54 12.70
N ALA A 339 -1.98 -17.25 12.15
CA ALA A 339 -1.79 -17.00 10.72
C ALA A 339 -2.20 -18.23 9.89
N LEU A 340 -1.76 -19.42 10.28
CA LEU A 340 -2.14 -20.67 9.63
C LEU A 340 -3.65 -20.91 9.70
N ALA A 341 -4.27 -20.67 10.86
CA ALA A 341 -5.72 -20.78 11.03
C ALA A 341 -6.46 -19.80 10.12
N LEU A 342 -6.02 -18.54 10.05
CA LEU A 342 -6.62 -17.51 9.19
C LEU A 342 -6.54 -17.85 7.69
N VAL A 343 -5.45 -18.47 7.25
CA VAL A 343 -5.30 -18.93 5.85
C VAL A 343 -6.12 -20.19 5.58
N LEU A 344 -6.14 -21.14 6.52
CA LEU A 344 -6.83 -22.42 6.34
C LEU A 344 -8.34 -22.34 6.55
N LEU A 345 -8.86 -21.47 7.43
CA LEU A 345 -10.28 -21.36 7.73
C LEU A 345 -11.14 -21.04 6.48
N PRO A 346 -10.78 -20.07 5.62
CA PRO A 346 -11.49 -19.82 4.36
C PRO A 346 -11.35 -20.99 3.38
N ALA A 347 -10.15 -21.58 3.26
CA ALA A 347 -9.89 -22.70 2.36
C ALA A 347 -10.71 -23.95 2.74
N LEU A 348 -10.79 -24.26 4.05
CA LEU A 348 -11.58 -25.37 4.58
C LEU A 348 -13.09 -25.13 4.39
N ARG A 349 -13.56 -23.90 4.63
CA ARG A 349 -14.97 -23.51 4.39
C ARG A 349 -15.34 -23.62 2.91
N TRP A 350 -14.43 -23.25 2.01
CA TRP A 350 -14.63 -23.39 0.58
C TRP A 350 -14.64 -24.87 0.13
N GLY A 351 -13.71 -25.68 0.67
CA GLY A 351 -13.65 -27.12 0.43
C GLY A 351 -14.89 -27.88 0.93
N VAL A 352 -15.36 -27.58 2.15
CA VAL A 352 -16.58 -28.15 2.71
C VAL A 352 -17.82 -27.68 1.95
N GLY A 353 -17.86 -26.42 1.50
CA GLY A 353 -18.93 -25.89 0.65
C GLY A 353 -19.01 -26.56 -0.72
N LEU A 354 -17.87 -26.89 -1.33
CA LEU A 354 -17.79 -27.65 -2.58
C LEU A 354 -18.22 -29.11 -2.39
N TRP A 355 -17.84 -29.73 -1.26
CA TRP A 355 -18.25 -31.09 -0.92
C TRP A 355 -19.76 -31.19 -0.63
N ALA A 356 -20.32 -30.24 0.12
CA ALA A 356 -21.75 -30.15 0.39
C ALA A 356 -22.57 -29.90 -0.89
N ARG A 357 -22.07 -29.09 -1.83
CA ARG A 357 -22.69 -28.88 -3.15
C ARG A 357 -22.63 -30.12 -4.03
N ARG A 358 -21.54 -30.89 -3.99
CA ARG A 358 -21.43 -32.19 -4.70
C ARG A 358 -22.36 -33.25 -4.10
N ALA A 359 -22.49 -33.31 -2.78
CA ALA A 359 -23.41 -34.22 -2.10
C ALA A 359 -24.90 -33.90 -2.39
N ALA A 360 -25.25 -32.61 -2.53
CA ALA A 360 -26.62 -32.19 -2.87
C ALA A 360 -27.02 -32.42 -4.35
N VAL A 361 -26.04 -32.58 -5.25
CA VAL A 361 -26.30 -32.94 -6.65
C VAL A 361 -26.55 -34.44 -6.81
N GLY A 362 -25.92 -35.28 -5.98
CA GLY A 362 -26.13 -36.73 -5.99
C GLY A 362 -27.52 -37.19 -5.53
N THR A 363 -28.23 -36.39 -4.73
CA THR A 363 -29.57 -36.74 -4.22
C THR A 363 -30.73 -36.32 -5.12
N ARG A 364 -30.50 -35.52 -6.17
CA ARG A 364 -31.55 -35.11 -7.12
C ARG A 364 -31.74 -36.05 -8.32
N VAL A 365 -30.92 -37.09 -8.44
CA VAL A 365 -31.00 -38.10 -9.53
C VAL A 365 -31.68 -39.40 -9.05
N ALA A 366 -32.00 -39.50 -7.76
CA ALA A 366 -32.65 -40.67 -7.16
C ALA A 366 -34.02 -40.30 -6.56
N LEU A 367 -34.97 -39.92 -7.42
CA LEU A 367 -36.39 -40.06 -7.13
C LEU A 367 -37.03 -40.68 -8.38
N PRO A 368 -37.56 -41.91 -8.29
CA PRO A 368 -38.24 -42.59 -9.39
C PRO A 368 -39.56 -41.93 -9.79
#